data_AF-A0A366LRW0-F1
#
_entry.id   AF-A0A366LRW0-F1
#
_cell.length_a   1.000
_cell.length_b   1.000
_cell.length_c   1.000
_cell.angle_alpha   90.00
_cell.angle_beta   90.00
_cell.angle_gamma   90.00
#
_symmetry.space_group_name_H-M   'P 1'
#
loop_
_entity.id
_entity.type
_entity.pdbx_description
1 polymer ?
#
loop_
_entity_poly.entity_id
_entity_poly.type
_entity_poly.pdbx_seq_one_letter_code
_entity_poly.pdbx_strand_id
1 'polypeptide(L)' 'MTGSIPGYQTFAFADATGKRRMTVSVNVQRSDPKVAPMLPAAVDALNRYFCGEPYPPLASSATGLGR' A
#
# COMPACT_ATOMS: atom_id res chain seq x y z
N MET A 1 6.40 -8.45 1.75
CA MET A 1 6.94 -8.95 0.45
C MET A 1 6.03 -8.42 -0.64
N THR A 2 6.59 -7.84 -1.70
CA THR A 2 5.83 -7.31 -2.84
C THR A 2 6.25 -8.06 -4.10
N GLY A 3 5.28 -8.53 -4.87
CA GLY A 3 5.51 -9.31 -6.09
C GLY A 3 4.81 -8.66 -7.29
N SER A 4 5.37 -8.85 -8.49
CA SER A 4 4.74 -8.40 -9.73
C SER A 4 5.00 -9.43 -10.83
N ILE A 5 3.94 -9.78 -11.56
CA ILE A 5 3.98 -10.48 -12.84
C ILE A 5 3.23 -9.61 -13.86
N PRO A 6 3.40 -9.79 -15.18
CA PRO A 6 2.63 -9.04 -16.16
C PRO A 6 1.12 -9.11 -15.87
N GLY A 7 0.48 -7.94 -15.76
CA GLY A 7 -0.95 -7.80 -15.47
C GLY A 7 -1.35 -7.97 -14.00
N TYR A 8 -0.42 -8.28 -13.08
CA TYR A 8 -0.72 -8.39 -11.66
C TYR A 8 0.34 -7.75 -10.76
N GLN A 9 -0.13 -7.09 -9.72
CA GLN A 9 0.71 -6.64 -8.62
C GLN A 9 0.15 -7.15 -7.30
N THR A 10 1.04 -7.66 -6.44
CA THR A 10 0.68 -8.21 -5.14
C THR A 10 1.43 -7.49 -4.03
N PHE A 11 0.68 -7.04 -3.03
CA PHE A 11 1.17 -6.37 -1.83
C PHE A 11 0.83 -7.21 -0.61
N ALA A 12 1.82 -7.51 0.23
CA ALA A 12 1.60 -8.18 1.50
C ALA A 12 1.89 -7.24 2.67
N PHE A 13 0.94 -7.15 3.59
CA PHE A 13 0.96 -6.33 4.79
C PHE A 13 0.86 -7.19 6.03
N ALA A 14 1.41 -6.69 7.14
CA ALA A 14 1.22 -7.28 8.46
C ALA A 14 1.06 -6.17 9.49
N ASP A 15 0.32 -6.44 10.56
CA ASP A 15 0.32 -5.56 11.72
C ASP A 15 1.69 -5.55 12.43
N ALA A 16 1.89 -4.62 13.36
CA ALA A 16 3.16 -4.48 14.08
C ALA A 16 3.59 -5.76 14.83
N THR A 17 2.63 -6.61 15.19
CA THR A 17 2.88 -7.88 15.89
C THR A 17 3.14 -9.04 14.93
N GLY A 18 2.86 -8.88 13.63
CA GLY A 18 2.90 -9.94 12.63
C GLY A 18 1.79 -10.98 12.75
N LYS A 19 0.86 -10.84 13.71
CA LYS A 19 -0.23 -11.78 13.98
C LYS A 19 -1.34 -11.69 12.94
N ARG A 20 -1.60 -10.48 12.43
CA ARG A 20 -2.56 -10.24 11.34
C ARG A 20 -1.78 -9.93 10.08
N ARG A 21 -2.07 -10.68 9.01
CA ARG A 21 -1.42 -10.59 7.71
C ARG A 21 -2.48 -10.51 6.63
N MET A 22 -2.22 -9.70 5.61
CA MET A 22 -3.11 -9.54 4.48
C MET A 22 -2.32 -9.46 3.19
N THR A 23 -2.88 -10.04 2.14
CA THR A 23 -2.35 -9.96 0.78
C THR A 23 -3.39 -9.31 -0.11
N VAL A 24 -2.99 -8.26 -0.83
CA VAL A 24 -3.80 -7.59 -1.85
C VAL A 24 -3.19 -7.90 -3.20
N SER A 25 -3.94 -8.60 -4.05
CA SER A 25 -3.56 -8.84 -5.45
C SER A 25 -4.49 -8.07 -6.35
N VAL A 26 -3.91 -7.35 -7.31
CA VAL A 26 -4.65 -6.42 -8.18
C VAL A 26 -4.22 -6.62 -9.61
N ASN A 27 -5.23 -6.70 -10.50
CA ASN A 27 -5.05 -6.92 -11.92
C ASN A 27 -4.67 -5.60 -12.60
N VAL A 28 -3.44 -5.15 -12.35
CA VAL A 28 -2.96 -3.89 -12.88
C VAL A 28 -1.59 -4.07 -13.52
N GLN A 29 -1.37 -3.33 -14.61
CA GLN A 29 -0.08 -3.26 -15.26
C GLN A 29 0.72 -2.10 -14.65
N ARG A 30 1.99 -2.35 -14.29
CA ARG A 30 2.87 -1.40 -13.57
C ARG A 30 2.97 0.00 -14.22
N SER A 31 2.66 0.12 -15.50
CA SER A 31 2.70 1.37 -16.27
C SER A 31 1.41 2.21 -16.20
N ASP A 32 0.32 1.72 -15.60
CA ASP A 32 -0.92 2.50 -15.47
C ASP A 32 -0.78 3.52 -14.31
N PRO A 33 -0.85 4.83 -14.58
CA PRO A 33 -0.73 5.86 -13.54
C PRO A 33 -1.82 5.78 -12.46
N LYS A 34 -2.94 5.10 -12.72
CA LYS A 34 -4.01 4.85 -11.74
C LYS A 34 -3.61 3.85 -10.65
N VAL A 35 -2.52 3.10 -10.84
CA VAL A 35 -1.99 2.15 -9.85
C VAL A 35 -1.38 2.87 -8.65
N ALA A 36 -0.72 4.01 -8.88
CA ALA A 36 -0.05 4.78 -7.84
C ALA A 36 -0.98 5.20 -6.67
N PRO A 37 -2.19 5.75 -6.91
CA PRO A 37 -3.11 6.09 -5.82
C PRO A 37 -3.87 4.90 -5.24
N MET A 38 -3.96 3.77 -5.96
CA MET A 38 -4.68 2.59 -5.49
C MET A 38 -3.99 1.93 -4.28
N LEU A 39 -2.66 1.96 -4.25
CA LEU A 39 -1.85 1.36 -3.21
C LEU A 39 -2.07 2.04 -1.83
N PRO A 40 -1.94 3.37 -1.67
CA PRO A 40 -2.25 4.04 -0.40
C PRO A 40 -3.73 3.92 -0.02
N ALA A 41 -4.66 3.88 -0.98
CA ALA A 41 -6.08 3.64 -0.70
C ALA A 41 -6.34 2.24 -0.12
N ALA A 42 -5.68 1.21 -0.65
CA ALA A 42 -5.74 -0.13 -0.10
C ALA A 42 -5.17 -0.17 1.33
N VAL A 43 -4.02 0.48 1.57
CA VAL A 43 -3.42 0.55 2.92
C VAL A 43 -4.36 1.25 3.91
N ASP A 44 -4.99 2.36 3.52
CA ASP A 44 -5.97 3.05 4.39
C ASP A 44 -7.17 2.16 4.73
N ALA A 45 -7.76 1.50 3.74
CA ALA A 45 -8.87 0.57 3.98
C ALA A 45 -8.49 -0.56 4.93
N LEU A 46 -7.27 -1.10 4.78
CA LEU A 46 -6.75 -2.14 5.68
C LEU A 46 -6.51 -1.63 7.10
N ASN A 47 -5.93 -0.43 7.23
CA ASN A 47 -5.67 0.16 8.54
C ASN A 47 -6.98 0.44 9.27
N ARG A 48 -8.01 0.94 8.58
CA ARG A 48 -9.34 1.12 9.17
C ARG A 48 -9.96 -0.20 9.60
N TYR A 49 -9.83 -1.25 8.78
CA TYR A 49 -10.41 -2.56 9.09
C TYR A 49 -9.75 -3.23 10.30
N PHE A 50 -8.41 -3.21 10.37
CA PHE A 50 -7.69 -3.92 11.43
C PHE A 50 -7.39 -3.06 12.66
N CYS A 51 -7.09 -1.78 12.48
CA CYS A 51 -6.65 -0.89 13.55
C CYS A 51 -7.74 0.10 13.98
N GLY A 52 -8.83 0.25 13.22
CA GLY A 52 -9.89 1.23 13.48
C GLY A 52 -9.50 2.67 13.13
N GLU A 53 -8.30 2.88 12.60
CA GLU A 53 -7.69 4.19 12.39
C GLU A 53 -7.34 4.40 10.90
N PRO A 54 -7.42 5.63 10.37
CA PRO A 54 -6.97 5.93 9.01
C PRO A 54 -5.45 5.75 8.89
N TYR A 55 -4.97 5.33 7.71
CA TYR A 55 -3.54 5.39 7.43
C TYR A 55 -3.16 6.85 7.17
N PRO A 56 -2.19 7.42 7.91
CA PRO A 56 -1.84 8.82 7.74
C PRO A 56 -1.44 9.05 6.27
N PRO A 57 -1.93 10.13 5.64
CA PRO A 57 -1.43 10.49 4.31
C PRO A 57 0.09 10.60 4.44
N LEU A 58 0.82 10.02 3.47
CA LEU A 58 2.25 10.24 3.34
C LEU A 58 2.44 11.75 3.19
N ALA A 59 2.60 12.46 4.31
CA ALA A 59 3.01 13.85 4.31
C ALA A 59 4.27 13.87 3.47
N SER A 60 4.19 14.55 2.33
CA SER A 60 5.21 14.56 1.28
C SER A 60 6.61 14.54 1.88
N SER A 61 7.21 13.35 1.93
CA SER A 61 8.63 13.19 2.27
C SER A 61 9.53 13.71 1.14
N ALA A 62 8.96 14.44 0.17
CA ALA A 62 9.67 15.28 -0.79
C ALA A 62 9.98 16.70 -0.27
N THR A 63 9.82 16.99 1.03
CA THR A 63 10.37 18.21 1.65
C THR A 63 11.44 17.84 2.68
N GLY A 64 12.53 17.25 2.20
CA GLY A 64 13.61 16.77 3.07
C GLY A 64 14.85 16.28 2.33
N LEU A 65 15.13 16.79 1.13
CA LEU A 65 16.45 16.66 0.51
C LEU A 65 16.89 18.05 0.05
N GLY A 66 17.42 18.81 1.00
CA GLY A 66 17.87 20.18 0.80
C GLY A 66 18.70 20.65 1.99
N ARG A 67 19.94 20.17 2.06
CA ARG A 67 21.10 20.92 2.54
C ARG A 67 22.29 20.57 1.66
#